data_AF-M5G3F7-F1
#
_entry.id   AF-M5G3F7-F1
#
_cell.length_a   1.000
_cell.length_b   1.000
_cell.length_c   1.000
_cell.angle_alpha   90.00
_cell.angle_beta   90.00
_cell.angle_gamma   90.00
#
_symmetry.space_group_name_H-M   'P 1'
#
loop_
_entity.id
_entity.type
_entity.pdbx_description
1 polymer ?
#
loop_
_entity_poly.entity_id
_entity_poly.type
_entity_poly.pdbx_seq_one_letter_code
_entity_poly.pdbx_strand_id
1 'polypeptide(L)'
;LDKLEGLVVQHLFEIEKCNLCGTGYKMCTSISKVLKQRSTTIQGALMRYNKLAWDLSWPMLSFQEVLDYSFLSDFALLQYSQNDILKQKWASPKVCQATIKWLHMECMKQEIKWLDVEIQPVWTSIHIEPPCLKHKVKEAQAQGDKLLTCKM
;
A
#
# COMPACT_ATOMS: atom_id res chain seq x y z
N LEU A 1 4.63 14.47 -22.81
CA LEU A 1 4.06 14.89 -21.51
C LEU A 1 3.52 13.65 -20.78
N ASP A 2 2.63 12.89 -21.42
CA ASP A 2 1.98 11.66 -20.93
C ASP A 2 2.94 10.56 -20.40
N LYS A 3 4.14 10.46 -20.97
CA LYS A 3 5.15 9.50 -20.49
C LYS A 3 5.74 9.89 -19.13
N LEU A 4 5.97 11.19 -18.91
CA LEU A 4 6.46 11.67 -17.62
C LEU A 4 5.36 11.50 -16.56
N GLU A 5 4.12 11.84 -16.90
CA GLU A 5 2.94 11.59 -16.08
C GLU A 5 2.83 10.14 -15.62
N GLY A 6 2.77 9.21 -16.58
CA GLY A 6 2.59 7.81 -16.28
C GLY A 6 3.67 7.29 -15.34
N LEU A 7 4.93 7.71 -15.54
CA LEU A 7 6.04 7.30 -14.68
C LEU A 7 5.90 7.83 -13.24
N VAL A 8 5.44 9.06 -13.06
CA VAL A 8 5.27 9.67 -11.73
C VAL A 8 4.05 9.08 -11.02
N VAL A 9 2.93 8.87 -11.72
CA VAL A 9 1.73 8.21 -11.16
C VAL A 9 2.08 6.79 -10.71
N GLN A 10 2.78 6.05 -11.55
CA GLN A 10 3.18 4.69 -11.22
C GLN A 10 4.15 4.70 -10.01
N HIS A 11 5.04 5.69 -9.88
CA HIS A 11 5.94 5.83 -8.73
C HIS A 11 5.18 5.98 -7.41
N LEU A 12 4.11 6.78 -7.38
CA LEU A 12 3.27 6.94 -6.20
C LEU A 12 2.62 5.63 -5.76
N PHE A 13 2.07 4.87 -6.71
CA PHE A 13 1.48 3.57 -6.39
C PHE A 13 2.52 2.58 -5.83
N GLU A 14 3.79 2.70 -6.21
CA GLU A 14 4.86 1.90 -5.60
C GLU A 14 5.21 2.35 -4.19
N ILE A 15 5.21 3.65 -3.92
CA ILE A 15 5.41 4.20 -2.57
C ILE A 15 4.26 3.76 -1.66
N GLU A 16 3.03 3.85 -2.14
CA GLU A 16 1.84 3.41 -1.40
C GLU A 16 1.91 1.90 -1.09
N LYS A 17 2.31 1.08 -2.06
CA LYS A 17 2.57 -0.36 -1.84
C LYS A 17 3.67 -0.62 -0.81
N CYS A 18 4.68 0.24 -0.73
CA CYS A 18 5.73 0.14 0.28
C CYS A 18 5.22 0.46 1.70
N ASN A 19 4.18 1.28 1.81
CA ASN A 19 3.57 1.72 3.06
C ASN A 19 2.48 0.77 3.58
N LEU A 20 2.13 -0.29 2.85
CA LEU A 20 1.17 -1.30 3.31
C LEU A 20 1.76 -2.16 4.44
N CYS A 21 1.05 -2.26 5.56
CA CYS A 21 1.39 -3.20 6.63
C CYS A 21 1.26 -4.65 6.13
N GLY A 22 2.28 -5.49 6.38
CA GLY A 22 2.25 -6.93 6.04
C GLY A 22 3.19 -7.36 4.91
N THR A 23 3.93 -6.44 4.28
CA THR A 23 4.99 -6.83 3.32
C THR A 23 6.24 -7.35 4.04
N GLY A 24 6.58 -8.62 3.84
CA GLY A 24 7.81 -9.21 4.35
C GLY A 24 9.08 -8.53 3.80
N TYR A 25 10.21 -8.68 4.51
CA TYR A 25 11.48 -8.01 4.20
C TYR A 25 11.93 -8.12 2.72
N LYS A 26 11.74 -9.28 2.09
CA LYS A 26 12.08 -9.52 0.68
C LYS A 26 11.24 -8.67 -0.29
N MET A 27 9.98 -8.42 0.05
CA MET A 27 9.10 -7.59 -0.76
C MET A 27 9.44 -6.10 -0.59
N CYS A 28 9.68 -5.64 0.64
CA CYS A 28 10.14 -4.26 0.90
C CYS A 28 11.46 -3.94 0.18
N THR A 29 12.41 -4.88 0.18
CA THR A 29 13.69 -4.72 -0.53
C THR A 29 13.53 -4.72 -2.05
N SER A 30 12.63 -5.53 -2.60
CA SER A 30 12.27 -5.49 -4.03
C SER A 30 11.64 -4.16 -4.41
N ILE A 31 10.62 -3.70 -3.66
CA ILE A 31 9.95 -2.41 -3.87
C ILE A 31 10.96 -1.26 -3.79
N SER A 32 11.86 -1.28 -2.81
CA SER A 32 12.93 -0.27 -2.67
C SER A 32 13.86 -0.21 -3.89
N LYS A 33 14.19 -1.36 -4.51
CA LYS A 33 14.99 -1.41 -5.74
C LYS A 33 14.23 -0.81 -6.92
N VAL A 34 12.96 -1.18 -7.06
CA VAL A 34 12.10 -0.66 -8.13
C VAL A 34 11.91 0.86 -7.97
N LEU A 35 11.68 1.36 -6.76
CA LEU A 35 11.56 2.79 -6.46
C LEU A 35 12.81 3.57 -6.88
N LYS A 36 14.01 3.05 -6.59
CA LYS A 36 15.27 3.67 -7.02
C LYS A 36 15.40 3.71 -8.55
N GLN A 37 15.11 2.59 -9.22
CA GLN A 37 15.16 2.51 -10.68
C GLN A 37 14.11 3.39 -11.36
N ARG A 38 12.95 3.53 -10.75
CA ARG A 38 11.90 4.44 -11.20
C ARG A 38 12.37 5.89 -11.08
N SER A 39 12.92 6.28 -9.93
CA SER A 39 13.39 7.64 -9.69
C SER A 39 14.39 8.09 -10.76
N THR A 40 15.36 7.24 -11.11
CA THR A 40 16.30 7.53 -12.21
C THR A 40 15.61 7.62 -13.58
N THR A 41 14.58 6.80 -13.81
CA THR A 41 13.78 6.86 -15.05
C THR A 41 12.98 8.16 -15.15
N ILE A 42 12.40 8.63 -14.04
CA ILE A 42 11.68 9.91 -13.96
C ILE A 42 12.64 11.07 -14.23
N GLN A 43 13.83 11.07 -13.62
CA GLN A 43 14.85 12.08 -13.89
C GLN A 43 15.22 12.13 -15.38
N GLY A 44 15.40 10.97 -16.02
CA GLY A 44 15.65 10.91 -17.46
C GLY A 44 14.48 11.41 -18.31
N ALA A 45 13.25 11.12 -17.92
CA ALA A 45 12.06 11.63 -18.60
C ALA A 45 11.89 13.15 -18.41
N LEU A 46 12.21 13.67 -17.23
CA LEU A 46 12.20 15.09 -16.90
C LEU A 46 13.23 15.87 -17.71
N MET A 47 14.45 15.34 -17.85
CA MET A 47 15.47 15.96 -18.71
C MET A 47 15.00 16.06 -20.17
N ARG A 48 14.35 15.01 -20.68
CA ARG A 48 13.78 15.02 -22.04
C ARG A 48 12.65 16.05 -22.16
N TYR A 49 11.79 16.14 -21.16
CA TYR A 49 10.73 17.15 -21.12
C TYR A 49 11.32 18.56 -21.11
N ASN A 50 12.26 18.87 -20.21
CA ASN A 50 12.88 20.19 -20.10
C ASN A 50 13.62 20.61 -21.37
N LYS A 51 14.25 19.66 -22.08
CA LYS A 51 14.85 19.92 -23.39
C LYS A 51 13.81 20.37 -24.42
N LEU A 52 12.68 19.68 -24.50
CA LEU A 52 11.60 20.05 -25.41
C LEU A 52 10.90 21.35 -24.97
N ALA A 53 10.76 21.55 -23.66
CA ALA A 53 10.18 22.75 -23.09
C ALA A 53 11.01 23.99 -23.43
N TRP A 54 12.34 23.87 -23.41
CA TRP A 54 13.25 24.92 -23.89
C TRP A 54 12.98 25.31 -25.34
N ASP A 55 12.89 24.32 -26.23
CA ASP A 55 12.65 24.54 -27.67
C ASP A 55 11.27 25.18 -27.94
N LEU A 56 10.30 24.92 -27.06
CA LEU A 56 8.91 25.41 -27.15
C LEU A 56 8.64 26.66 -26.29
N SER A 57 9.65 27.24 -25.63
CA SER A 57 9.50 28.36 -24.69
C SER A 57 8.52 28.09 -23.53
N TRP A 58 8.42 26.83 -23.11
CA TRP A 58 7.60 26.37 -21.99
C TRP A 58 8.41 26.34 -20.68
N PRO A 59 7.73 26.40 -19.52
CA PRO A 59 8.41 26.35 -18.22
C PRO A 59 9.11 24.99 -18.02
N MET A 60 10.37 25.06 -17.57
CA MET A 60 11.10 23.89 -17.11
C MET A 60 10.57 23.45 -15.74
N LEU A 61 10.61 22.15 -15.49
CA LEU A 61 10.20 21.57 -14.21
C LEU A 61 11.44 21.02 -13.49
N SER A 62 11.54 21.30 -12.19
CA SER A 62 12.50 20.66 -11.31
C SER A 62 11.98 19.31 -10.80
N PHE A 63 12.90 18.44 -10.37
CA PHE A 63 12.51 17.13 -9.84
C PHE A 63 11.70 17.27 -8.54
N GLN A 64 12.02 18.26 -7.72
CA GLN A 64 11.29 18.56 -6.48
C GLN A 64 9.85 18.96 -6.79
N GLU A 65 9.64 19.87 -7.74
CA GLU A 65 8.30 20.27 -8.19
C GLU A 65 7.51 19.06 -8.71
N VAL A 66 8.12 18.19 -9.52
CA VAL A 66 7.46 16.97 -10.00
C VAL A 66 7.03 16.05 -8.85
N LEU A 67 7.84 15.94 -7.80
CA LEU A 67 7.49 15.16 -6.61
C LEU A 67 6.41 15.84 -5.77
N ASP A 68 6.47 17.15 -5.60
CA ASP A 68 5.47 17.92 -4.85
C ASP A 68 4.09 17.83 -5.56
N TYR A 69 4.08 17.89 -6.89
CA TYR A 69 2.90 17.65 -7.75
C TYR A 69 2.43 16.19 -7.77
N SER A 70 3.31 15.25 -7.41
CA SER A 70 2.93 13.85 -7.27
C SER A 70 2.26 13.56 -5.92
N PHE A 71 2.71 14.24 -4.86
CA PHE A 71 2.21 14.02 -3.50
C PHE A 71 0.85 14.69 -3.27
N LEU A 72 0.67 15.89 -3.81
CA LEU A 72 -0.65 16.44 -4.03
C LEU A 72 -1.30 15.62 -5.14
N SER A 73 -2.57 15.26 -5.06
CA SER A 73 -3.31 14.67 -6.18
C SER A 73 -3.46 15.62 -7.39
N ASP A 74 -2.61 16.65 -7.47
CA ASP A 74 -2.57 17.76 -8.41
C ASP A 74 -1.72 17.38 -9.63
N PHE A 75 -1.94 16.17 -10.15
CA PHE A 75 -1.59 15.81 -11.52
C PHE A 75 -2.35 16.63 -12.59
N ALA A 76 -3.00 17.73 -12.17
CA ALA A 76 -3.58 18.76 -13.02
C ALA A 76 -2.60 19.35 -14.05
N LEU A 77 -1.29 19.23 -13.84
CA LEU A 77 -0.27 19.64 -14.80
C LEU A 77 -0.30 18.89 -16.14
N LEU A 78 -0.97 17.75 -16.19
CA LEU A 78 -0.98 16.89 -17.37
C LEU A 78 -2.39 16.83 -18.01
N GLN A 79 -3.32 17.54 -17.37
CA GLN A 79 -4.72 17.75 -17.75
C GLN A 79 -4.92 18.48 -19.08
N TYR A 80 -3.89 19.03 -19.71
CA TYR A 80 -4.04 19.60 -21.05
C TYR A 80 -4.57 18.57 -22.08
N SER A 81 -4.54 17.26 -21.76
CA SER A 81 -5.14 16.19 -22.57
C SER A 81 -6.54 15.71 -22.14
N GLN A 82 -7.01 15.97 -20.91
CA GLN A 82 -8.29 15.43 -20.38
C GLN A 82 -9.16 16.53 -19.76
N ASN A 83 -9.79 17.31 -20.63
CA ASN A 83 -10.54 18.53 -20.30
C ASN A 83 -11.83 18.37 -19.45
N ASP A 84 -12.11 17.20 -18.87
CA ASP A 84 -13.39 16.96 -18.15
C ASP A 84 -13.30 16.28 -16.78
N ILE A 85 -12.17 15.67 -16.41
CA ILE A 85 -12.10 14.91 -15.14
C ILE A 85 -11.95 15.85 -13.94
N LEU A 86 -11.09 16.88 -14.01
CA LEU A 86 -10.90 17.79 -12.87
C LEU A 86 -12.05 18.80 -12.68
N LYS A 87 -12.96 18.91 -13.64
CA LYS A 87 -14.20 19.67 -13.47
C LYS A 87 -15.23 18.93 -12.62
N GLN A 88 -15.01 17.64 -12.36
CA GLN A 88 -15.92 16.85 -11.56
C GLN A 88 -15.80 17.19 -10.08
N LYS A 89 -16.94 17.24 -9.38
CA LYS A 89 -17.00 17.61 -7.95
C LYS A 89 -16.16 16.68 -7.06
N TRP A 90 -16.07 15.40 -7.41
CA TRP A 90 -15.27 14.40 -6.69
C TRP A 90 -13.76 14.57 -6.87
N ALA A 91 -13.33 15.22 -7.96
CA ALA A 91 -11.92 15.50 -8.22
C ALA A 91 -11.41 16.70 -7.41
N SER A 92 -12.31 17.48 -6.79
CA SER A 92 -11.86 18.58 -5.91
C SER A 92 -11.12 18.02 -4.69
N PRO A 93 -9.95 18.57 -4.33
CA PRO A 93 -9.11 18.01 -3.27
C PRO A 93 -9.84 17.87 -1.93
N LYS A 94 -10.68 18.85 -1.59
CA LYS A 94 -11.47 18.83 -0.34
C LYS A 94 -12.50 17.70 -0.32
N VAL A 95 -13.18 17.47 -1.44
CA VAL A 95 -14.17 16.39 -1.54
C VAL A 95 -13.47 15.04 -1.54
N CYS A 96 -12.40 14.88 -2.31
CA CYS A 96 -11.62 13.64 -2.35
C CYS A 96 -11.08 13.26 -0.95
N GLN A 97 -10.48 14.20 -0.23
CA GLN A 97 -10.00 13.97 1.14
C GLN A 97 -11.14 13.60 2.11
N ALA A 98 -12.30 14.25 2.00
CA ALA A 98 -13.46 13.91 2.81
C ALA A 98 -13.99 12.51 2.49
N THR A 99 -14.05 12.13 1.21
CA THR A 99 -14.46 10.81 0.74
C THR A 99 -13.52 9.71 1.22
N ILE A 100 -12.20 9.91 1.12
CA ILE A 100 -11.20 8.96 1.64
C ILE A 100 -11.38 8.74 3.14
N LYS A 101 -11.52 9.83 3.91
CA LYS A 101 -11.76 9.74 5.36
C LYS A 101 -13.04 8.98 5.68
N TRP A 102 -14.11 9.24 4.94
CA TRP A 102 -15.38 8.53 5.11
C TRP A 102 -15.26 7.04 4.79
N LEU A 103 -14.60 6.68 3.68
CA LEU A 103 -14.35 5.28 3.32
C LEU A 103 -13.50 4.56 4.38
N HIS A 104 -12.45 5.22 4.91
CA HIS A 104 -11.68 4.67 6.00
C HIS A 104 -12.53 4.41 7.24
N MET A 105 -13.47 5.30 7.60
CA MET A 105 -14.39 5.05 8.71
C MET A 105 -15.28 3.83 8.46
N GLU A 106 -15.81 3.66 7.25
CA GLU A 106 -16.63 2.50 6.92
C GLU A 106 -15.80 1.20 6.96
N CYS A 107 -14.58 1.22 6.41
CA CYS A 107 -13.65 0.09 6.53
C CYS A 107 -13.33 -0.24 8.00
N MET A 108 -13.04 0.76 8.84
CA MET A 108 -12.77 0.55 10.27
C MET A 108 -13.93 -0.13 10.99
N LYS A 109 -15.19 0.24 10.69
CA LYS A 109 -16.36 -0.41 11.27
C LYS A 109 -16.46 -1.89 10.86
N GLN A 110 -16.07 -2.20 9.63
CA GLN A 110 -16.10 -3.56 9.12
C GLN A 110 -14.94 -4.38 9.69
N GLU A 111 -13.76 -3.78 9.78
CA GLU A 111 -12.55 -4.37 10.37
C GLU A 111 -12.78 -4.79 11.83
N ILE A 112 -13.46 -3.96 12.63
CA ILE A 112 -13.81 -4.31 14.02
C ILE A 112 -14.62 -5.63 14.06
N LYS A 113 -15.61 -5.77 13.18
CA LYS A 113 -16.43 -6.99 13.12
C LYS A 113 -15.61 -8.22 12.73
N TRP A 114 -14.62 -8.05 11.85
CA TRP A 114 -13.76 -9.14 11.40
C TRP A 114 -12.78 -9.54 12.50
N LEU A 115 -12.18 -8.56 13.17
CA LEU A 115 -11.31 -8.78 14.32
C LEU A 115 -12.04 -9.51 15.45
N ASP A 116 -13.30 -9.18 15.75
CA ASP A 116 -14.08 -9.91 16.75
C ASP A 116 -14.21 -11.41 16.44
N VAL A 117 -14.32 -11.76 15.15
CA VAL A 117 -14.37 -13.16 14.70
C VAL A 117 -12.99 -13.82 14.75
N GLU A 118 -11.92 -13.12 14.39
CA GLU A 118 -10.55 -13.65 14.38
C GLU A 118 -9.90 -13.76 15.77
N ILE A 119 -10.25 -12.89 16.70
CA ILE A 119 -9.70 -12.92 18.06
C ILE A 119 -10.13 -14.20 18.78
N GLN A 120 -11.33 -14.71 18.52
CA GLN A 120 -11.86 -15.92 19.16
C GLN A 120 -11.01 -17.19 18.91
N PRO A 121 -10.68 -17.59 17.67
CA PRO A 121 -9.84 -18.76 17.43
C PRO A 121 -8.42 -18.55 17.96
N VAL A 122 -7.86 -17.35 17.87
CA VAL A 122 -6.53 -17.04 18.44
C VAL A 122 -6.54 -17.20 19.96
N TRP A 123 -7.55 -16.64 20.63
CA TRP A 123 -7.69 -16.74 22.08
C TRP A 123 -7.88 -18.20 22.53
N THR A 124 -8.69 -18.96 21.79
CA THR A 124 -8.94 -20.39 22.02
C THR A 124 -7.66 -21.21 21.89
N SER A 125 -6.86 -20.98 20.85
CA SER A 125 -5.60 -21.70 20.64
C SER A 125 -4.56 -21.40 21.72
N ILE A 126 -4.55 -20.18 22.27
CA ILE A 126 -3.60 -19.83 23.33
C ILE A 126 -4.05 -20.36 24.71
N HIS A 127 -5.35 -20.23 25.05
CA HIS A 127 -5.81 -20.44 26.42
C HIS A 127 -6.54 -21.76 26.64
N ILE A 128 -7.32 -22.22 25.68
CA ILE A 128 -8.17 -23.42 25.82
C ILE A 128 -7.44 -24.66 25.31
N GLU A 129 -6.82 -24.56 24.14
CA GLU A 129 -6.21 -25.70 23.46
C GLU A 129 -5.09 -26.36 24.27
N PRO A 130 -4.12 -25.64 24.90
CA PRO A 130 -2.99 -26.28 25.56
C PRO A 130 -3.39 -27.08 26.83
N PRO A 131 -4.26 -26.59 27.72
CA PRO A 131 -4.78 -27.40 28.83
C PRO A 131 -5.57 -28.63 28.35
N CYS A 132 -6.42 -28.49 27.32
CA CYS A 132 -7.18 -29.60 26.75
C CYS A 132 -6.28 -30.68 26.16
N LEU A 133 -5.25 -30.29 25.39
CA LEU A 133 -4.27 -31.23 24.83
C LEU A 133 -3.49 -31.92 25.95
N LYS A 134 -3.03 -31.19 26.97
CA LYS A 134 -2.35 -31.79 28.14
C LYS A 134 -3.23 -32.81 28.86
N HIS A 135 -4.53 -32.55 28.99
CA HIS A 135 -5.47 -33.51 29.58
C HIS A 135 -5.60 -34.77 28.71
N LYS A 136 -5.81 -34.61 27.40
CA LYS A 136 -5.93 -35.73 26.44
C LYS A 136 -4.66 -36.58 26.38
N VAL A 137 -3.48 -35.97 26.45
CA VAL A 137 -2.20 -36.69 26.54
C VAL A 137 -2.15 -37.55 27.81
N LYS A 138 -2.58 -37.03 28.96
CA LYS A 138 -2.64 -37.82 30.21
C LYS A 138 -3.64 -38.99 30.13
N GLU A 139 -4.80 -38.79 29.52
CA GLU A 139 -5.79 -39.85 29.29
C GLU A 139 -5.23 -40.97 28.40
N ALA A 140 -4.59 -40.61 27.28
CA ALA A 140 -3.99 -41.57 26.36
C ALA A 140 -2.82 -42.34 26.99
N GLN A 141 -2.03 -41.67 27.84
CA GLN A 141 -0.98 -42.31 28.65
C GLN A 141 -1.55 -43.36 29.61
N ALA A 142 -2.69 -43.08 30.24
CA ALA A 142 -3.37 -44.02 31.13
C ALA A 142 -3.96 -45.24 30.38
N GLN A 143 -4.31 -45.07 29.10
CA GLN A 143 -4.80 -46.15 28.24
C GLN A 143 -3.68 -47.01 27.63
N GLY A 144 -2.41 -46.70 27.89
CA GLY A 144 -1.25 -47.51 27.49
C GLY A 144 -0.74 -47.23 26.08
N ASP A 145 -1.19 -46.16 25.43
CA ASP A 145 -0.83 -45.83 24.05
C ASP A 145 0.55 -45.15 23.98
N LYS A 146 1.58 -45.94 23.67
CA LYS A 146 3.00 -45.53 23.75
C LYS A 146 3.41 -44.46 22.72
N LEU A 147 2.68 -44.27 21.64
CA LEU A 147 3.07 -43.35 20.55
C LEU A 147 3.04 -41.88 20.96
N LEU A 148 2.21 -41.50 21.93
CA LEU A 148 2.09 -40.12 22.43
C LEU A 148 3.04 -39.81 23.61
N THR A 149 3.86 -40.78 24.04
CA THR A 149 4.81 -40.64 25.17
C THR A 149 6.22 -40.20 24.76
N CYS A 150 6.51 -40.11 23.46
CA CYS A 150 7.77 -39.54 22.99
C CYS A 150 7.79 -38.04 23.30
N LYS A 151 8.52 -37.69 24.37
CA LYS A 151 8.83 -36.33 24.84
C LYS A 151 8.97 -35.34 23.68
N MET A 152 8.13 -34.31 23.69
CA MET A 152 8.53 -32.96 23.27
C MET A 152 9.42 -32.34 24.34
#